data_AF-A0A8I0S4Y9-F1
#
_entry.id   AF-A0A8I0S4Y9-F1
#
_cell.length_a   1.000
_cell.length_b   1.000
_cell.length_c   1.000
_cell.angle_alpha   90.00
_cell.angle_beta   90.00
_cell.angle_gamma   90.00
#
_symmetry.space_group_name_H-M   'P 1'
#
loop_
_entity.id
_entity.type
_entity.pdbx_description
1 polymer ?
#
loop_
_entity_poly.entity_id
_entity_poly.type
_entity_poly.pdbx_seq_one_letter_code
_entity_poly.pdbx_strand_id
1 'polypeptide(L)' 'MEKRALPFSSLNKPYRQYEVIKPITPTAESKILPWFGQPGQGTQYKLPKSVQELLDPNNPYLKEIRNDKR' A
#
# COMPACT_ATOMS: atom_id res chain seq x y z
N MET A 1 1.36 4.78 12.15
CA MET A 1 2.65 4.76 11.43
C MET A 1 3.49 3.56 11.85
N GLU A 2 3.63 3.34 13.15
CA GLU A 2 4.50 2.33 13.78
C GLU A 2 4.35 0.91 13.21
N LYS A 3 3.11 0.51 12.88
CA LYS A 3 2.85 -0.80 12.27
C LYS A 3 3.41 -1.00 10.86
N ARG A 4 3.80 0.09 10.19
CA ARG A 4 4.35 0.06 8.83
C ARG A 4 5.88 0.04 8.79
N ALA A 5 6.54 0.28 9.93
CA ALA A 5 8.00 0.38 10.05
C ALA A 5 8.65 1.19 8.90
N LEU A 6 8.14 2.41 8.69
CA LEU A 6 8.60 3.33 7.63
C LEU A 6 9.51 4.42 8.21
N PRO A 7 10.47 4.95 7.44
CA PRO A 7 11.33 6.02 7.92
C PRO A 7 10.53 7.30 8.16
N PHE A 8 10.99 8.15 9.07
CA PHE A 8 10.29 9.38 9.47
C PHE A 8 9.99 10.32 8.27
N SER A 9 10.88 10.35 7.27
CA SER A 9 10.70 11.11 6.02
C SER A 9 9.42 10.73 5.24
N SER A 10 8.82 9.57 5.52
CA SER A 10 7.56 9.13 4.92
C SER A 10 6.35 9.96 5.36
N LEU A 11 6.45 10.73 6.47
CA LEU A 11 5.41 11.68 6.86
C LEU A 11 5.19 12.77 5.81
N ASN A 12 6.23 13.10 5.06
CA ASN A 12 6.19 14.13 4.02
C ASN A 12 5.73 13.59 2.67
N LYS A 13 5.47 12.27 2.57
CA LYS A 13 4.99 11.65 1.32
C LYS A 13 3.47 11.65 1.26
N PRO A 14 2.86 11.75 0.06
CA PRO A 14 1.41 11.64 -0.09
C PRO A 14 0.88 10.32 0.46
N TYR A 15 -0.20 10.39 1.22
CA TYR A 15 -0.96 9.22 1.63
C TYR A 15 -2.04 8.92 0.59
N ARG A 16 -2.09 7.67 0.13
CA ARG A 16 -3.01 7.20 -0.91
C ARG A 16 -3.72 5.94 -0.45
N GLN A 17 -4.96 5.78 -0.87
CA GLN A 17 -5.79 4.63 -0.55
C GLN A 17 -6.40 4.07 -1.83
N TYR A 18 -6.49 2.75 -1.89
CA TYR A 18 -6.93 2.04 -3.08
C TYR A 18 -7.93 0.96 -2.70
N GLU A 19 -8.93 0.76 -3.56
CA GLU A 19 -9.85 -0.36 -3.53
C GLU A 19 -9.45 -1.38 -4.60
N VAL A 20 -9.43 -2.66 -4.24
CA VAL A 20 -9.20 -3.76 -5.17
C VAL A 20 -10.52 -4.09 -5.87
N ILE A 21 -10.62 -3.77 -7.16
CA ILE A 21 -11.84 -3.98 -7.96
C ILE A 21 -11.79 -5.25 -8.81
N LYS A 22 -10.60 -5.86 -8.95
CA LYS A 22 -10.38 -7.16 -9.60
C LYS A 22 -9.32 -7.96 -8.82
N PRO A 23 -9.40 -9.29 -8.79
CA PRO A 23 -8.36 -10.10 -8.15
C PRO A 23 -6.96 -9.83 -8.73
N ILE A 24 -5.97 -9.62 -7.85
CA ILE A 24 -4.56 -9.42 -8.22
C ILE A 24 -3.78 -10.66 -7.82
N THR A 25 -3.36 -11.46 -8.81
CA THR A 25 -2.60 -12.70 -8.57
C THR A 25 -1.35 -12.74 -9.44
N PRO A 26 -0.21 -13.24 -8.91
CA PRO A 26 0.02 -13.62 -7.51
C PRO A 26 0.25 -12.39 -6.62
N THR A 27 -0.30 -12.40 -5.39
CA THR A 27 0.00 -11.40 -4.35
C THR A 27 0.57 -12.13 -3.13
N ALA A 28 1.71 -11.67 -2.62
CA ALA A 28 2.31 -12.23 -1.41
C ALA A 28 1.94 -11.38 -0.18
N GLU A 29 1.38 -12.01 0.83
CA GLU A 29 1.12 -11.41 2.14
C GLU A 29 2.27 -11.74 3.10
N SER A 30 2.72 -10.75 3.88
CA SER A 30 3.67 -11.02 4.97
C SER A 30 3.50 -10.05 6.13
N LYS A 31 4.06 -10.41 7.29
CA LYS A 31 4.24 -9.47 8.41
C LYS A 31 5.42 -8.56 8.14
N ILE A 32 5.28 -7.30 8.52
CA ILE A 32 6.32 -6.28 8.45
C ILE A 32 7.23 -6.46 9.67
N LEU A 33 8.53 -6.62 9.44
CA LEU A 33 9.51 -6.73 10.51
C LEU A 33 9.71 -5.39 11.25
N PRO A 34 10.17 -5.41 12.51
CA PRO A 34 10.62 -4.21 13.19
C PRO A 34 11.75 -3.53 12.41
N TRP A 35 11.62 -2.23 12.15
CA TRP A 35 12.63 -1.44 11.45
C TRP A 35 12.48 0.06 11.74
N PHE A 36 13.52 0.86 11.49
CA PHE A 36 13.57 2.31 11.78
C PHE A 36 13.14 2.69 13.22
N GLY A 37 13.47 1.86 14.21
CA GLY A 37 13.07 2.06 15.61
C GLY A 37 11.58 1.88 15.88
N GLN A 38 10.82 1.36 14.92
CA GLN A 38 9.39 1.07 15.03
C GLN A 38 9.14 -0.44 15.12
N PRO A 39 8.11 -0.87 15.87
CA PRO A 39 7.84 -2.29 16.10
C PRO A 39 7.37 -3.05 14.85
N GLY A 40 6.82 -2.39 13.84
CA GLY A 40 6.25 -3.07 12.67
C GLY A 40 5.03 -3.93 13.04
N GLN A 41 4.99 -5.18 12.57
CA GLN A 41 3.91 -6.16 12.77
C GLN A 41 2.61 -5.90 12.00
N GLY A 42 2.56 -4.85 11.18
CA GLY A 42 1.51 -4.70 10.18
C GLY A 42 1.57 -5.80 9.11
N THR A 43 0.50 -5.94 8.35
CA THR A 43 0.49 -6.77 7.15
C THR A 43 0.92 -5.93 5.95
N GLN A 44 1.86 -6.43 5.15
CA GLN A 44 2.22 -5.87 3.85
C GLN A 44 1.85 -6.83 2.74
N TYR A 45 1.58 -6.27 1.57
CA TYR A 45 1.29 -7.00 0.34
C TYR A 45 2.32 -6.65 -0.72
N LYS A 46 2.98 -7.67 -1.27
CA LYS A 46 3.82 -7.52 -2.47
C LYS A 46 2.96 -7.84 -3.70
N LEU A 47 2.67 -6.80 -4.47
CA LEU A 47 1.89 -6.91 -5.71
C LEU A 47 2.79 -7.38 -6.87
N PRO A 48 2.22 -8.07 -7.87
CA PRO A 48 2.98 -8.57 -9.03
C PRO A 48 3.32 -7.46 -10.02
N LYS A 49 2.65 -6.31 -9.94
CA LYS A 49 2.84 -5.12 -10.77
C LYS A 49 2.91 -3.87 -9.90
N SER A 50 3.41 -2.77 -10.45
CA SER A 50 3.38 -1.49 -9.76
C SER A 50 1.93 -1.00 -9.55
N VAL A 51 1.73 -0.15 -8.54
CA VAL A 51 0.43 0.49 -8.30
C VAL A 51 -0.05 1.28 -9.53
N GLN A 52 0.87 1.91 -10.27
CA GLN A 52 0.54 2.69 -11.47
C GLN A 52 -0.01 1.81 -12.59
N GLU A 53 0.60 0.66 -12.85
CA GLU A 53 0.09 -0.30 -13.85
C GLU A 53 -1.28 -0.85 -13.46
N LEU A 54 -1.52 -1.06 -12.16
CA LEU A 54 -2.80 -1.57 -11.67
C LEU A 54 -3.91 -0.51 -11.71
N LEU A 55 -3.56 0.77 -11.86
CA LEU A 55 -4.48 1.89 -12.05
C LEU A 55 -4.73 2.23 -13.53
N ASP A 56 -4.14 1.48 -14.48
CA ASP A 56 -4.29 1.75 -15.91
C ASP A 56 -5.78 1.85 -16.30
N PRO A 57 -6.24 3.00 -16.85
CA PRO A 57 -7.64 3.19 -17.24
C PRO A 57 -8.16 2.17 -18.24
N ASN A 58 -7.28 1.56 -19.06
CA ASN A 58 -7.67 0.57 -20.06
C ASN A 58 -7.96 -0.80 -19.44
N ASN A 59 -7.33 -1.12 -18.30
CA ASN A 59 -7.58 -2.36 -17.58
C ASN A 59 -7.32 -2.21 -16.07
N PRO A 60 -8.20 -1.50 -15.34
CA PRO A 60 -7.94 -1.18 -13.95
C PRO A 60 -8.19 -2.39 -13.05
N TYR A 61 -7.27 -2.62 -12.12
CA TYR A 61 -7.37 -3.60 -11.02
C TYR A 61 -7.52 -2.91 -9.66
N LEU A 62 -6.97 -1.70 -9.55
CA LEU A 62 -7.12 -0.81 -8.42
C LEU A 62 -7.94 0.41 -8.81
N LYS A 63 -8.64 0.98 -7.83
CA LYS A 63 -9.29 2.28 -7.91
C LYS A 63 -8.83 3.15 -6.74
N GLU A 64 -8.29 4.34 -7.01
CA GLU A 64 -7.92 5.27 -5.94
C GLU A 64 -9.17 5.84 -5.27
N ILE A 65 -9.25 5.76 -3.94
CA ILE A 65 -10.32 6.33 -3.15
C ILE A 65 -9.81 7.62 -2.49
N ARG A 66 -10.58 8.71 -2.64
CA ARG A 66 -10.35 9.94 -1.90
C ARG A 66 -11.21 9.92 -0.66
N ASN A 67 -10.58 9.85 0.51
CA ASN A 67 -11.28 10.09 1.75
C ASN A 67 -11.33 11.60 1.97
N ASP A 68 -12.50 12.21 1.73
CA ASP A 68 -12.76 13.64 1.95
C ASP A 68 -12.96 13.99 3.43
N LYS A 69 -12.57 13.11 4.36
CA LYS A 69 -12.57 13.39 5.79
C LYS A 69 -11.16 13.75 6.25
N ARG A 70 -10.84 15.04 6.15
CA ARG A 70 -9.89 15.71 7.05
C ARG A 70 -10.64 16.28 8.24
#